data_AF-A0A0D3LJD7-F1
#
_entry.id   AF-A0A0D3LJD7-F1
#
_cell.length_a   1.000
_cell.length_b   1.000
_cell.length_c   1.000
_cell.angle_alpha   90.00
_cell.angle_beta   90.00
_cell.angle_gamma   90.00
#
_symmetry.space_group_name_H-M   'P 1'
#
loop_
_entity.id
_entity.type
_entity.pdbx_description
1 polymer ?
#
loop_
_entity_poly.entity_id
_entity_poly.type
_entity_poly.pdbx_seq_one_letter_code
_entity_poly.pdbx_strand_id
1 'polypeptide(L)'
;MKRTFAAAGRCLITPLLLAFTLTYWSCRPNSTERENTETNINSAAWQSTPIQYAKTFELEYREGYKLIHVKQPYPGATRPYTYLLLPHGQPQPDSVEADAVVRIPVQRIISLSTTHLPALDMLGESNKLTGFAQSEFITSPAQRLRLEQGELTDIGSTQGLSPEQILSLQPDLIMAYGMGPDDGTLQVLHRTGVPVLLNADFLENNPLGRAEWIKFTAALLNREKEADSVFNQIVHRYDSLTALTKDVAQRPEVFSGIVYGDIWYMPGGRSWAATFLADAGANYLWGETAESGSVPLSLEQVFAKAHDAPFWINTADFSSLQAIAAADERYKRFRAWQQGQVYTYINKISPTGGNEYLELGYARPDMVLADLIKILHPELLPKHELYFYKQLPKNK
;
A
#
# COMPACT_ATOMS: atom_id res chain seq x y z
N MET A 1 -78.35 -34.30 13.68
CA MET A 1 -77.98 -35.74 13.63
C MET A 1 -77.28 -36.06 14.95
N LYS A 2 -77.80 -36.95 15.83
CA LYS A 2 -77.47 -38.41 15.93
C LYS A 2 -75.95 -38.63 16.07
N ARG A 3 -75.33 -39.19 17.13
CA ARG A 3 -75.70 -40.14 18.26
C ARG A 3 -74.73 -39.88 19.47
N THR A 4 -75.12 -39.84 20.76
CA THR A 4 -75.22 -40.93 21.81
C THR A 4 -73.99 -41.87 21.90
N PHE A 5 -73.34 -42.22 23.03
CA PHE A 5 -73.72 -42.58 24.44
C PHE A 5 -72.64 -42.09 25.47
N ALA A 6 -72.95 -41.68 26.72
CA ALA A 6 -72.91 -42.42 28.03
C ALA A 6 -71.49 -42.90 28.49
N ALA A 7 -71.06 -43.01 29.76
CA ALA A 7 -71.60 -42.94 31.15
C ALA A 7 -70.39 -42.81 32.14
N ALA A 8 -70.43 -42.68 33.48
CA ALA A 8 -71.33 -42.10 34.51
C ALA A 8 -70.64 -42.17 35.92
N GLY A 9 -71.12 -41.44 36.95
CA GLY A 9 -70.67 -41.55 38.37
C GLY A 9 -69.99 -40.30 38.95
N ARG A 10 -70.66 -39.32 39.58
CA ARG A 10 -71.36 -39.26 40.90
C ARG A 10 -70.46 -39.27 42.15
N CYS A 11 -70.21 -38.08 42.71
CA CYS A 11 -70.44 -37.64 44.12
C CYS A 11 -69.87 -36.21 44.25
N LEU A 12 -70.64 -35.10 44.29
CA LEU A 12 -71.65 -34.63 45.25
C LEU A 12 -71.09 -34.39 46.68
N ILE A 13 -70.88 -33.10 47.02
CA ILE A 13 -71.21 -32.37 48.27
C ILE A 13 -70.19 -31.25 48.56
N THR A 14 -70.59 -30.01 48.26
CA THR A 14 -70.15 -28.72 48.87
C THR A 14 -70.80 -28.55 50.26
N PRO A 15 -70.48 -27.53 51.12
CA PRO A 15 -69.62 -26.35 50.92
C PRO A 15 -68.68 -26.02 52.13
N LEU A 16 -68.02 -24.84 52.08
CA LEU A 16 -68.07 -23.74 53.09
C LEU A 16 -66.69 -23.10 53.41
N LEU A 17 -66.74 -21.77 53.59
CA LEU A 17 -65.69 -20.79 53.81
C LEU A 17 -64.67 -21.12 54.93
N LEU A 18 -63.40 -20.65 54.81
CA LEU A 18 -62.91 -19.47 55.57
C LEU A 18 -61.49 -18.98 55.17
N ALA A 19 -61.24 -17.70 55.48
CA ALA A 19 -59.97 -17.09 55.91
C ALA A 19 -58.71 -17.06 54.98
N PHE A 20 -58.57 -15.88 54.37
CA PHE A 20 -57.32 -15.16 54.07
C PHE A 20 -56.19 -15.35 55.12
N THR A 21 -54.99 -15.74 54.70
CA THR A 21 -53.72 -15.38 55.37
C THR A 21 -52.58 -15.25 54.35
N LEU A 22 -52.07 -14.03 54.16
CA LEU A 22 -50.82 -13.78 53.44
C LEU A 22 -49.64 -14.14 54.34
N THR A 23 -48.79 -15.07 53.91
CA THR A 23 -47.49 -15.33 54.54
C THR A 23 -46.38 -14.78 53.65
N TYR A 24 -45.70 -13.75 54.14
CA TYR A 24 -44.48 -13.23 53.53
C TYR A 24 -43.34 -14.21 53.73
N TRP A 25 -42.77 -14.72 52.63
CA TRP A 25 -41.52 -15.49 52.69
C TRP A 25 -40.32 -14.58 52.42
N SER A 26 -39.63 -14.21 53.50
CA SER A 26 -38.37 -13.47 53.44
C SER A 26 -37.23 -14.44 53.13
N CYS A 27 -36.66 -14.33 51.92
CA CYS A 27 -35.33 -14.88 51.64
C CYS A 27 -34.31 -13.75 51.70
N ARG A 28 -33.32 -13.90 52.58
CA ARG A 28 -32.11 -13.06 52.61
C ARG A 28 -31.29 -13.30 51.33
N PRO A 29 -30.67 -12.29 50.73
CA PRO A 29 -29.59 -12.54 49.78
C PRO A 29 -28.40 -13.11 50.55
N ASN A 30 -27.98 -14.33 50.20
CA ASN A 30 -26.66 -14.83 50.61
C ASN A 30 -25.60 -13.94 49.97
N SER A 31 -24.56 -13.62 50.74
CA SER A 31 -23.34 -13.00 50.24
C SER A 31 -22.56 -14.00 49.38
N THR A 32 -22.83 -14.04 48.07
CA THR A 32 -21.86 -14.55 47.11
C THR A 32 -20.69 -13.58 47.08
N GLU A 33 -19.50 -14.12 47.33
CA GLU A 33 -18.25 -13.40 47.11
C GLU A 33 -18.22 -12.88 45.67
N ARG A 34 -17.79 -11.63 45.50
CA ARG A 34 -17.43 -11.14 44.16
C ARG A 34 -16.16 -11.87 43.77
N GLU A 35 -16.35 -12.97 43.05
CA GLU A 35 -15.31 -13.55 42.22
C GLU A 35 -14.81 -12.42 41.31
N ASN A 36 -13.61 -11.91 41.60
CA ASN A 36 -12.91 -11.02 40.71
C ASN A 36 -12.62 -11.84 39.45
N THR A 37 -13.51 -11.76 38.47
CA THR A 37 -13.13 -11.92 37.08
C THR A 37 -12.21 -10.75 36.75
N GLU A 38 -10.94 -10.87 37.17
CA GLU A 38 -9.85 -10.35 36.40
C GLU A 38 -10.11 -10.84 34.98
N THR A 39 -10.53 -9.92 34.12
CA THR A 39 -10.64 -10.18 32.70
C THR A 39 -9.27 -10.67 32.30
N ASN A 40 -9.16 -11.96 31.98
CA ASN A 40 -7.90 -12.52 31.52
C ASN A 40 -7.70 -11.99 30.10
N ILE A 41 -7.19 -10.74 30.04
CA ILE A 41 -6.81 -10.05 28.82
C ILE A 41 -5.63 -10.86 28.33
N ASN A 42 -5.93 -11.90 27.54
CA ASN A 42 -4.95 -12.55 26.70
C ASN A 42 -4.32 -11.44 25.87
N SER A 43 -3.14 -11.00 26.29
CA SER A 43 -2.20 -10.26 25.47
C SER A 43 -1.97 -11.15 24.26
N ALA A 44 -2.66 -10.84 23.16
CA ALA A 44 -2.57 -11.62 21.95
C ALA A 44 -1.10 -11.64 21.56
N ALA A 45 -0.45 -12.81 21.69
CA ALA A 45 0.96 -12.96 21.43
C ALA A 45 1.17 -12.66 19.95
N TRP A 46 1.61 -11.44 19.66
CA TRP A 46 1.72 -10.95 18.30
C TRP A 46 2.68 -11.84 17.52
N GLN A 47 2.27 -12.32 16.35
CA GLN A 47 3.22 -12.88 15.41
C GLN A 47 4.06 -11.72 14.87
N SER A 48 5.21 -11.49 15.50
CA SER A 48 6.17 -10.47 15.07
C SER A 48 6.66 -10.78 13.66
N THR A 49 6.56 -9.81 12.75
CA THR A 49 7.20 -9.88 11.44
C THR A 49 8.51 -9.08 11.45
N PRO A 50 9.65 -9.67 11.04
CA PRO A 50 10.89 -8.92 10.89
C PRO A 50 10.88 -8.08 9.61
N ILE A 51 11.34 -6.84 9.70
CA ILE A 51 11.63 -5.98 8.55
C ILE A 51 13.04 -6.31 8.03
N GLN A 52 13.20 -6.60 6.74
CA GLN A 52 14.42 -7.17 6.15
C GLN A 52 15.07 -6.27 5.08
N TYR A 53 14.25 -5.58 4.28
CA TYR A 53 14.65 -4.79 3.12
C TYR A 53 14.33 -3.30 3.27
N ALA A 54 13.20 -2.97 3.91
CA ALA A 54 12.85 -1.59 4.22
C ALA A 54 13.80 -1.00 5.27
N LYS A 55 14.15 0.27 5.09
CA LYS A 55 15.07 1.04 5.94
C LYS A 55 14.43 2.30 6.51
N THR A 56 13.31 2.77 5.95
CA THR A 56 12.64 4.02 6.35
C THR A 56 11.59 3.81 7.44
N PHE A 57 11.23 2.57 7.78
CA PHE A 57 10.44 2.25 8.96
C PHE A 57 10.93 1.00 9.73
N GLU A 58 10.46 0.86 10.97
CA GLU A 58 10.58 -0.34 11.82
C GLU A 58 9.24 -0.66 12.48
N LEU A 59 9.03 -1.95 12.78
CA LEU A 59 7.93 -2.44 13.61
C LEU A 59 8.47 -2.99 14.92
N GLU A 60 7.89 -2.53 16.02
CA GLU A 60 8.21 -2.99 17.36
C GLU A 60 6.98 -3.63 18.01
N TYR A 61 7.16 -4.85 18.52
CA TYR A 61 6.12 -5.57 19.24
C TYR A 61 6.40 -5.52 20.75
N ARG A 62 5.37 -5.18 21.52
CA ARG A 62 5.39 -5.09 22.98
C ARG A 62 4.19 -5.83 23.56
N GLU A 63 4.21 -6.03 24.88
CA GLU A 63 3.07 -6.62 25.59
C GLU A 63 1.87 -5.66 25.50
N GLY A 64 0.77 -6.14 24.90
CA GLY A 64 -0.47 -5.38 24.75
C GLY A 64 -0.52 -4.34 23.62
N TYR A 65 0.59 -3.97 22.98
CA TYR A 65 0.62 -2.95 21.91
C TYR A 65 1.73 -3.17 20.88
N LYS A 66 1.73 -2.38 19.81
CA LYS A 66 2.80 -2.30 18.81
C LYS A 66 3.22 -0.85 18.61
N LEU A 67 4.45 -0.60 18.22
CA LEU A 67 4.90 0.70 17.71
C LEU A 67 5.31 0.56 16.25
N ILE A 68 5.01 1.58 15.45
CA ILE A 68 5.66 1.81 14.17
C ILE A 68 6.59 3.02 14.33
N HIS A 69 7.87 2.86 13.98
CA HIS A 69 8.81 3.98 13.90
C HIS A 69 9.10 4.29 12.45
N VAL A 70 8.53 5.37 11.91
CA VAL A 70 8.88 5.87 10.57
C VAL A 70 10.08 6.80 10.72
N LYS A 71 11.26 6.25 10.40
CA LYS A 71 12.57 6.91 10.55
C LYS A 71 12.74 8.13 9.66
N GLN A 72 12.18 8.05 8.45
CA GLN A 72 12.24 9.12 7.46
C GLN A 72 10.83 9.39 6.92
N PRO A 73 10.01 10.20 7.61
CA PRO A 73 8.61 10.47 7.23
C PRO A 73 8.43 11.29 5.95
N TYR A 74 9.47 12.04 5.53
CA TYR A 74 9.49 12.88 4.33
C TYR A 74 10.94 13.17 3.89
N PRO A 75 11.19 13.67 2.66
CA PRO A 75 12.53 14.06 2.22
C PRO A 75 13.21 15.04 3.18
N GLY A 76 14.42 14.72 3.65
CA GLY A 76 15.18 15.60 4.55
C GLY A 76 14.66 15.70 5.99
N ALA A 77 13.74 14.83 6.42
CA ALA A 77 13.26 14.78 7.80
C ALA A 77 14.40 14.62 8.81
N THR A 78 14.40 15.46 9.86
CA THR A 78 15.44 15.49 10.90
C THR A 78 15.08 14.69 12.16
N ARG A 79 13.84 14.20 12.27
CA ARG A 79 13.37 13.32 13.36
C ARG A 79 12.49 12.18 12.81
N PRO A 80 12.46 11.02 13.49
CA PRO A 80 11.47 9.98 13.22
C PRO A 80 10.08 10.41 13.69
N TYR A 81 9.06 9.69 13.23
CA TYR A 81 7.71 9.67 13.78
C TYR A 81 7.44 8.32 14.42
N THR A 82 6.77 8.30 15.58
CA THR A 82 6.37 7.08 16.29
C THR A 82 4.85 6.99 16.37
N TYR A 83 4.30 5.87 15.91
CA TYR A 83 2.86 5.60 15.95
C TYR A 83 2.55 4.44 16.89
N LEU A 84 1.71 4.69 17.89
CA LEU A 84 1.29 3.70 18.87
C LEU A 84 0.03 2.98 18.40
N LEU A 85 0.12 1.67 18.17
CA LEU A 85 -1.01 0.83 17.80
C LEU A 85 -1.53 0.07 19.02
N LEU A 86 -2.72 0.44 19.49
CA LEU A 86 -3.38 -0.17 20.64
C LEU A 86 -4.59 -0.99 20.23
N PRO A 87 -4.80 -2.20 20.77
CA PRO A 87 -6.08 -2.89 20.64
C PRO A 87 -7.25 -2.01 21.11
N HIS A 88 -8.41 -2.21 20.50
CA HIS A 88 -9.65 -1.59 20.96
C HIS A 88 -9.91 -1.91 22.44
N GLY A 89 -10.32 -0.90 23.22
CA GLY A 89 -10.60 -1.03 24.66
C GLY A 89 -9.39 -1.01 25.61
N GLN A 90 -8.15 -1.13 25.13
CA GLN A 90 -6.96 -1.03 25.98
C GLN A 90 -6.72 0.43 26.45
N PRO A 91 -6.28 0.68 27.70
CA PRO A 91 -5.75 1.99 28.08
C PRO A 91 -4.48 2.31 27.28
N GLN A 92 -4.18 3.60 27.10
CA GLN A 92 -2.87 4.02 26.58
C GLN A 92 -1.83 3.87 27.70
N PRO A 93 -0.64 3.28 27.43
CA PRO A 93 0.44 3.27 28.41
C PRO A 93 1.00 4.69 28.62
N ASP A 94 1.05 5.14 29.87
CA ASP A 94 1.58 6.47 30.25
C ASP A 94 3.06 6.67 29.88
N SER A 95 3.80 5.58 29.68
CA SER A 95 5.23 5.57 29.36
C SER A 95 5.57 5.71 27.87
N VAL A 96 4.57 5.81 26.98
CA VAL A 96 4.78 5.84 25.53
C VAL A 96 4.38 7.20 24.96
N GLU A 97 5.38 7.98 24.57
CA GLU A 97 5.21 9.15 23.71
C GLU A 97 5.07 8.72 22.23
N ALA A 98 4.07 9.24 21.53
CA ALA A 98 3.79 8.93 20.13
C ALA A 98 3.20 10.14 19.40
N ASP A 99 3.54 10.30 18.12
CA ASP A 99 3.00 11.33 17.23
C ASP A 99 1.52 11.10 16.87
N ALA A 100 1.08 9.84 16.88
CA ALA A 100 -0.32 9.47 16.76
C ALA A 100 -0.61 8.13 17.46
N VAL A 101 -1.86 7.95 17.90
CA VAL A 101 -2.36 6.73 18.54
C VAL A 101 -3.51 6.16 17.72
N VAL A 102 -3.42 4.90 17.32
CA VAL A 102 -4.37 4.22 16.43
C VAL A 102 -4.97 3.01 17.15
N ARG A 103 -6.28 2.79 16.95
CA ARG A 103 -6.99 1.62 17.47
C ARG A 103 -7.02 0.49 16.45
N ILE A 104 -6.42 -0.65 16.80
CA ILE A 104 -6.25 -1.81 15.91
C ILE A 104 -7.11 -3.01 16.31
N PRO A 105 -7.61 -3.83 15.36
CA PRO A 105 -7.45 -3.65 13.91
C PRO A 105 -8.36 -2.53 13.38
N VAL A 106 -7.83 -1.71 12.47
CA VAL A 106 -8.57 -0.60 11.86
C VAL A 106 -9.67 -1.11 10.92
N GLN A 107 -10.77 -0.36 10.84
CA GLN A 107 -11.94 -0.67 10.03
C GLN A 107 -12.18 0.34 8.90
N ARG A 108 -11.75 1.59 9.08
CA ARG A 108 -12.03 2.72 8.18
C ARG A 108 -10.77 3.54 7.93
N ILE A 109 -10.20 3.38 6.75
CA ILE A 109 -8.97 4.03 6.29
C ILE A 109 -9.32 5.06 5.22
N ILE A 110 -8.78 6.27 5.35
CA ILE A 110 -8.62 7.19 4.22
C ILE A 110 -7.19 7.07 3.71
N SER A 111 -6.97 7.03 2.40
CA SER A 111 -5.63 7.08 1.79
C SER A 111 -5.49 8.22 0.79
N LEU A 112 -4.30 8.82 0.73
CA LEU A 112 -3.96 9.91 -0.20
C LEU A 112 -3.00 9.51 -1.33
N SER A 113 -2.50 8.26 -1.35
CA SER A 113 -1.62 7.75 -2.42
C SER A 113 -2.14 6.42 -2.96
N THR A 114 -2.03 6.24 -4.27
CA THR A 114 -2.32 4.97 -4.96
C THR A 114 -1.36 3.87 -4.52
N THR A 115 -0.10 4.19 -4.18
CA THR A 115 0.91 3.20 -3.73
C THR A 115 0.52 2.45 -2.47
N HIS A 116 -0.37 3.02 -1.65
CA HIS A 116 -0.88 2.39 -0.44
C HIS A 116 -1.93 1.29 -0.72
N LEU A 117 -2.60 1.33 -1.88
CA LEU A 117 -3.76 0.49 -2.18
C LEU A 117 -3.44 -1.00 -2.39
N PRO A 118 -2.37 -1.38 -3.11
CA PRO A 118 -2.01 -2.79 -3.29
C PRO A 118 -1.82 -3.56 -1.99
N ALA A 119 -1.38 -2.89 -0.92
CA ALA A 119 -1.24 -3.53 0.39
C ALA A 119 -2.61 -3.96 0.97
N LEU A 120 -3.66 -3.14 0.82
CA LEU A 120 -5.01 -3.52 1.24
C LEU A 120 -5.56 -4.67 0.39
N ASP A 121 -5.35 -4.60 -0.92
CA ASP A 121 -5.88 -5.57 -1.87
C ASP A 121 -5.19 -6.94 -1.74
N MET A 122 -3.87 -6.98 -1.60
CA MET A 122 -3.12 -8.23 -1.38
C MET A 122 -3.38 -8.87 -0.02
N LEU A 123 -3.80 -8.10 0.98
CA LEU A 123 -4.23 -8.62 2.29
C LEU A 123 -5.70 -9.04 2.32
N GLY A 124 -6.47 -8.82 1.24
CA GLY A 124 -7.91 -9.11 1.19
C GLY A 124 -8.78 -8.13 1.98
N GLU A 125 -8.23 -6.96 2.33
CA GLU A 125 -8.84 -5.94 3.19
C GLU A 125 -9.17 -4.66 2.39
N SER A 126 -9.40 -4.78 1.08
CA SER A 126 -9.80 -3.67 0.19
C SER A 126 -10.97 -2.85 0.73
N ASN A 127 -11.92 -3.51 1.41
CA ASN A 127 -13.11 -2.92 2.01
C ASN A 127 -12.83 -1.96 3.17
N LYS A 128 -11.62 -1.92 3.70
CA LYS A 128 -11.21 -0.99 4.78
C LYS A 128 -10.96 0.42 4.26
N LEU A 129 -10.68 0.59 2.97
CA LEU A 129 -10.57 1.91 2.36
C LEU A 129 -11.97 2.52 2.23
N THR A 130 -12.26 3.58 2.98
CA THR A 130 -13.56 4.27 2.97
C THR A 130 -13.52 5.61 2.25
N GLY A 131 -12.34 6.22 2.13
CA GLY A 131 -12.13 7.43 1.34
C GLY A 131 -10.78 7.43 0.63
N PHE A 132 -10.73 8.04 -0.56
CA PHE A 132 -9.51 8.18 -1.35
C PHE A 132 -9.44 9.53 -2.03
N ALA A 133 -8.28 10.19 -2.04
CA ALA A 133 -8.09 11.45 -2.75
C ALA A 133 -7.68 11.19 -4.21
N GLN A 134 -8.34 11.88 -5.16
CA GLN A 134 -8.05 11.77 -6.60
C GLN A 134 -8.30 10.35 -7.15
N SER A 135 -9.54 9.87 -7.01
CA SER A 135 -9.93 8.50 -7.38
C SER A 135 -9.85 8.19 -8.88
N GLU A 136 -9.68 9.22 -9.73
CA GLU A 136 -9.40 9.07 -11.16
C GLU A 136 -8.12 8.26 -11.44
N PHE A 137 -7.14 8.27 -10.53
CA PHE A 137 -5.89 7.55 -10.68
C PHE A 137 -5.92 6.09 -10.22
N ILE A 138 -7.00 5.63 -9.57
CA ILE A 138 -7.12 4.24 -9.12
C ILE A 138 -7.16 3.29 -10.32
N THR A 139 -6.36 2.23 -10.27
CA THR A 139 -6.35 1.15 -11.27
C THR A 139 -6.85 -0.20 -10.76
N SER A 140 -6.80 -0.44 -9.44
CA SER A 140 -7.24 -1.67 -8.79
C SER A 140 -8.70 -2.00 -9.15
N PRO A 141 -8.97 -3.16 -9.79
CA PRO A 141 -10.32 -3.58 -10.12
C PRO A 141 -11.25 -3.67 -8.91
N ALA A 142 -10.70 -4.05 -7.74
CA ALA A 142 -11.47 -4.14 -6.50
C ALA A 142 -11.91 -2.76 -6.00
N GLN A 143 -11.00 -1.78 -5.99
CA GLN A 143 -11.32 -0.42 -5.55
C GLN A 143 -12.16 0.35 -6.58
N ARG A 144 -11.97 0.11 -7.88
CA ARG A 144 -12.83 0.63 -8.95
C ARG A 144 -14.28 0.18 -8.81
N LEU A 145 -14.51 -1.12 -8.58
CA LEU A 145 -15.86 -1.65 -8.34
C LEU A 145 -16.52 -0.99 -7.12
N ARG A 146 -15.76 -0.74 -6.05
CA ARG A 146 -16.26 -0.09 -4.83
C ARG A 146 -16.57 1.40 -5.00
N LEU A 147 -15.84 2.12 -5.85
CA LEU A 147 -16.22 3.49 -6.27
C LEU A 147 -17.55 3.48 -7.03
N GLU A 148 -17.68 2.55 -8.00
CA GLU A 148 -18.87 2.42 -8.85
C GLU A 148 -20.12 2.00 -8.05
N GLN A 149 -19.93 1.28 -6.94
CA GLN A 149 -20.98 0.90 -5.99
C GLN A 149 -21.26 1.96 -4.90
N GLY A 150 -20.46 3.03 -4.81
CA GLY A 150 -20.57 4.05 -3.76
C GLY A 150 -20.07 3.61 -2.37
N GLU A 151 -19.33 2.51 -2.28
CA GLU A 151 -18.73 2.01 -1.05
C GLU A 151 -17.40 2.69 -0.71
N LEU A 152 -16.73 3.25 -1.72
CA LEU A 152 -15.54 4.08 -1.60
C LEU A 152 -15.89 5.52 -2.01
N THR A 153 -15.57 6.49 -1.16
CA THR A 153 -15.81 7.92 -1.44
C THR A 153 -14.56 8.60 -2.00
N ASP A 154 -14.70 9.35 -3.09
CA ASP A 154 -13.68 10.30 -3.52
C ASP A 154 -13.72 11.54 -2.61
N ILE A 155 -12.60 11.88 -1.97
CA ILE A 155 -12.46 13.07 -1.11
C ILE A 155 -11.80 14.26 -1.82
N GLY A 156 -11.64 14.17 -3.15
CA GLY A 156 -11.18 15.25 -4.01
C GLY A 156 -9.65 15.41 -4.05
N SER A 157 -9.21 16.62 -4.40
CA SER A 157 -7.79 16.95 -4.53
C SER A 157 -7.10 17.10 -3.17
N THR A 158 -5.88 16.57 -3.07
CA THR A 158 -4.99 16.74 -1.91
C THR A 158 -4.76 18.21 -1.53
N GLN A 159 -4.81 19.14 -2.49
CA GLN A 159 -4.66 20.58 -2.24
C GLN A 159 -5.93 21.29 -1.75
N GLY A 160 -7.07 20.59 -1.66
CA GLY A 160 -8.39 21.17 -1.37
C GLY A 160 -9.29 20.29 -0.49
N LEU A 161 -8.70 19.43 0.34
CA LEU A 161 -9.43 18.49 1.19
C LEU A 161 -10.37 19.22 2.19
N SER A 162 -11.62 18.77 2.28
CA SER A 162 -12.59 19.24 3.30
C SER A 162 -12.45 18.43 4.60
N PRO A 163 -12.15 19.09 5.74
CA PRO A 163 -12.21 18.45 7.06
C PRO A 163 -13.57 17.83 7.37
N GLU A 164 -14.65 18.48 6.94
CA GLU A 164 -16.03 18.03 7.16
C GLU A 164 -16.32 16.74 6.39
N GLN A 165 -15.86 16.65 5.14
CA GLN A 165 -15.99 15.44 4.33
C GLN A 165 -15.19 14.29 4.96
N ILE A 166 -13.93 14.54 5.34
CA ILE A 166 -13.07 13.56 6.03
C ILE A 166 -13.74 13.04 7.31
N LEU A 167 -14.26 13.93 8.16
CA LEU A 167 -14.91 13.58 9.41
C LEU A 167 -16.25 12.85 9.20
N SER A 168 -17.00 13.16 8.14
CA SER A 168 -18.26 12.45 7.82
C SER A 168 -18.02 10.98 7.47
N LEU A 169 -16.83 10.63 6.97
CA LEU A 169 -16.41 9.26 6.73
C LEU A 169 -15.97 8.50 8.00
N GLN A 170 -15.94 9.14 9.18
CA GLN A 170 -15.58 8.50 10.47
C GLN A 170 -14.33 7.57 10.38
N PRO A 171 -13.19 8.04 9.84
CA PRO A 171 -11.98 7.23 9.72
C PRO A 171 -11.34 6.90 11.07
N ASP A 172 -10.76 5.70 11.19
CA ASP A 172 -9.86 5.33 12.29
C ASP A 172 -8.47 5.96 12.10
N LEU A 173 -8.04 6.15 10.84
CA LEU A 173 -6.83 6.86 10.46
C LEU A 173 -6.89 7.42 9.04
N ILE A 174 -5.97 8.34 8.76
CA ILE A 174 -5.64 8.84 7.42
C ILE A 174 -4.20 8.42 7.10
N MET A 175 -4.01 7.64 6.04
CA MET A 175 -2.70 7.25 5.52
C MET A 175 -2.27 8.24 4.44
N ALA A 176 -1.31 9.10 4.78
CA ALA A 176 -0.79 10.17 3.95
C ALA A 176 0.69 9.91 3.60
N TYR A 177 1.24 10.76 2.73
CA TYR A 177 2.68 10.90 2.50
C TYR A 177 3.08 12.34 2.86
N GLY A 178 4.34 12.58 3.22
CA GLY A 178 4.82 13.92 3.57
C GLY A 178 5.80 14.47 2.54
N MET A 179 5.60 15.74 2.13
CA MET A 179 6.54 16.44 1.24
C MET A 179 7.51 17.37 1.96
N GLY A 180 7.31 17.65 3.25
CA GLY A 180 8.18 18.49 4.08
C GLY A 180 7.53 18.89 5.41
N PRO A 181 8.21 19.69 6.24
CA PRO A 181 7.64 20.19 7.51
C PRO A 181 6.49 21.19 7.31
N ASP A 182 6.52 21.96 6.22
CA ASP A 182 5.52 22.98 5.89
C ASP A 182 4.41 22.46 4.95
N ASP A 183 4.16 21.14 4.96
CA ASP A 183 3.14 20.51 4.13
C ASP A 183 1.73 20.94 4.56
N GLY A 184 1.16 21.89 3.81
CA GLY A 184 -0.16 22.45 4.09
C GLY A 184 -1.29 21.41 4.06
N THR A 185 -1.14 20.32 3.32
CA THR A 185 -2.10 19.21 3.31
C THR A 185 -2.09 18.52 4.67
N LEU A 186 -0.91 18.13 5.17
CA LEU A 186 -0.78 17.52 6.49
C LEU A 186 -1.32 18.41 7.61
N GLN A 187 -1.09 19.73 7.53
CA GLN A 187 -1.65 20.68 8.50
C GLN A 187 -3.18 20.69 8.53
N VAL A 188 -3.86 20.51 7.38
CA VAL A 188 -5.32 20.38 7.32
C VAL A 188 -5.76 19.05 7.94
N LEU A 189 -5.08 17.94 7.61
CA LEU A 189 -5.40 16.62 8.16
C LEU A 189 -5.29 16.60 9.69
N HIS A 190 -4.20 17.11 10.26
CA HIS A 190 -4.00 17.12 11.72
C HIS A 190 -5.07 17.92 12.48
N ARG A 191 -5.68 18.94 11.86
CA ARG A 191 -6.78 19.72 12.48
C ARG A 191 -8.09 18.92 12.63
N THR A 192 -8.24 17.80 11.94
CA THR A 192 -9.41 16.92 12.10
C THR A 192 -9.40 16.16 13.43
N GLY A 193 -8.23 16.02 14.08
CA GLY A 193 -8.06 15.16 15.25
C GLY A 193 -8.03 13.65 14.94
N VAL A 194 -8.21 13.25 13.67
CA VAL A 194 -8.02 11.87 13.22
C VAL A 194 -6.52 11.53 13.21
N PRO A 195 -6.10 10.33 13.63
CA PRO A 195 -4.71 9.89 13.51
C PRO A 195 -4.20 9.96 12.06
N VAL A 196 -3.14 10.71 11.83
CA VAL A 196 -2.47 10.82 10.52
C VAL A 196 -1.17 10.01 10.56
N LEU A 197 -1.09 8.99 9.72
CA LEU A 197 0.07 8.13 9.58
C LEU A 197 0.77 8.40 8.25
N LEU A 198 2.07 8.68 8.30
CA LEU A 198 2.89 8.91 7.12
C LEU A 198 3.47 7.59 6.62
N ASN A 199 2.99 7.16 5.46
CA ASN A 199 3.64 6.12 4.68
C ASN A 199 4.72 6.77 3.79
N ALA A 200 5.92 6.19 3.82
CA ALA A 200 7.12 6.72 3.19
C ALA A 200 7.78 5.69 2.26
N ASP A 201 6.98 4.78 1.70
CA ASP A 201 7.39 3.79 0.70
C ASP A 201 8.23 4.39 -0.45
N PHE A 202 7.85 5.58 -0.92
CA PHE A 202 8.50 6.30 -2.00
C PHE A 202 9.94 6.78 -1.68
N LEU A 203 10.37 6.72 -0.42
CA LEU A 203 11.73 7.03 0.02
C LEU A 203 12.64 5.78 0.09
N GLU A 204 12.09 4.58 -0.06
CA GLU A 204 12.89 3.37 -0.13
C GLU A 204 13.67 3.28 -1.45
N ASN A 205 14.96 2.98 -1.33
CA ASN A 205 15.88 2.84 -2.47
C ASN A 205 16.04 1.39 -2.93
N ASN A 206 15.46 0.42 -2.22
CA ASN A 206 15.44 -0.98 -2.62
C ASN A 206 14.03 -1.36 -3.12
N PRO A 207 13.89 -2.04 -4.29
CA PRO A 207 12.58 -2.47 -4.79
C PRO A 207 11.79 -3.38 -3.84
N LEU A 208 12.43 -4.34 -3.18
CA LEU A 208 11.81 -5.18 -2.15
C LEU A 208 11.53 -4.38 -0.87
N GLY A 209 12.35 -3.37 -0.56
CA GLY A 209 12.09 -2.43 0.54
C GLY A 209 10.77 -1.66 0.36
N ARG A 210 10.44 -1.24 -0.87
CA ARG A 210 9.13 -0.66 -1.20
C ARG A 210 8.00 -1.65 -0.95
N ALA A 211 8.11 -2.86 -1.49
CA ALA A 211 7.08 -3.88 -1.32
C ALA A 211 6.88 -4.33 0.14
N GLU A 212 7.92 -4.22 0.99
CA GLU A 212 7.83 -4.60 2.40
C GLU A 212 6.91 -3.69 3.23
N TRP A 213 6.57 -2.49 2.74
CA TRP A 213 5.55 -1.64 3.35
C TRP A 213 4.14 -2.28 3.43
N ILE A 214 3.90 -3.43 2.77
CA ILE A 214 2.74 -4.29 3.08
C ILE A 214 2.66 -4.64 4.58
N LYS A 215 3.80 -4.79 5.26
CA LYS A 215 3.88 -5.11 6.70
C LYS A 215 3.45 -3.94 7.58
N PHE A 216 3.70 -2.69 7.16
CA PHE A 216 3.17 -1.49 7.83
C PHE A 216 1.63 -1.55 7.85
N THR A 217 1.02 -1.76 6.68
CA THR A 217 -0.45 -1.88 6.55
C THR A 217 -0.99 -3.07 7.32
N ALA A 218 -0.28 -4.20 7.33
CA ALA A 218 -0.67 -5.39 8.08
C ALA A 218 -0.65 -5.21 9.61
N ALA A 219 0.30 -4.43 10.14
CA ALA A 219 0.35 -4.12 11.57
C ALA A 219 -0.89 -3.34 12.04
N LEU A 220 -1.47 -2.50 11.18
CA LEU A 220 -2.72 -1.76 11.41
C LEU A 220 -3.96 -2.68 11.38
N LEU A 221 -3.91 -3.78 10.63
CA LEU A 221 -5.03 -4.67 10.35
C LEU A 221 -5.01 -5.98 11.16
N ASN A 222 -3.93 -6.26 11.90
CA ASN A 222 -3.63 -7.58 12.47
C ASN A 222 -3.62 -8.68 11.40
N ARG A 223 -2.78 -8.47 10.37
CA ARG A 223 -2.61 -9.33 9.19
C ARG A 223 -1.16 -9.71 8.91
N GLU A 224 -0.32 -9.74 9.95
CA GLU A 224 1.12 -10.00 9.83
C GLU A 224 1.44 -11.30 9.09
N LYS A 225 0.69 -12.37 9.37
CA LYS A 225 0.90 -13.69 8.77
C LYS A 225 0.58 -13.69 7.27
N GLU A 226 -0.47 -12.98 6.88
CA GLU A 226 -0.87 -12.79 5.49
C GLU A 226 0.18 -11.94 4.74
N ALA A 227 0.66 -10.85 5.34
CA ALA A 227 1.73 -10.02 4.80
C ALA A 227 3.05 -10.79 4.63
N ASP A 228 3.47 -11.57 5.62
CA ASP A 228 4.65 -12.43 5.51
C ASP A 228 4.50 -13.43 4.36
N SER A 229 3.33 -14.06 4.22
CA SER A 229 3.07 -15.00 3.14
C SER A 229 3.18 -14.35 1.76
N VAL A 230 2.54 -13.19 1.56
CA VAL A 230 2.58 -12.42 0.30
C VAL A 230 3.99 -11.92 0.02
N PHE A 231 4.64 -11.29 1.00
CA PHE A 231 5.95 -10.69 0.84
C PHE A 231 7.03 -11.74 0.54
N ASN A 232 7.03 -12.89 1.23
CA ASN A 232 7.98 -13.96 0.97
C ASN A 232 7.80 -14.57 -0.45
N GLN A 233 6.58 -14.59 -0.99
CA GLN A 233 6.35 -14.99 -2.40
C GLN A 233 6.93 -13.98 -3.39
N ILE A 234 6.78 -12.68 -3.11
CA ILE A 234 7.39 -11.60 -3.92
C ILE A 234 8.91 -11.72 -3.89
N VAL A 235 9.52 -11.86 -2.70
CA VAL A 235 10.96 -12.05 -2.52
C VAL A 235 11.46 -13.28 -3.28
N HIS A 236 10.86 -14.47 -3.06
CA HIS A 236 11.26 -15.69 -3.76
C HIS A 236 11.20 -15.57 -5.30
N ARG A 237 10.18 -14.88 -5.83
CA ARG A 237 10.06 -14.66 -7.28
C ARG A 237 11.09 -13.63 -7.78
N TYR A 238 11.35 -12.57 -7.02
CA TYR A 238 12.37 -11.57 -7.34
C TYR A 238 13.77 -12.19 -7.37
N ASP A 239 14.15 -12.91 -6.31
CA ASP A 239 15.44 -13.59 -6.21
C ASP A 239 15.63 -14.64 -7.32
N SER A 240 14.56 -15.38 -7.65
CA SER A 240 14.58 -16.35 -8.76
C SER A 240 14.81 -15.68 -10.12
N LEU A 241 14.29 -14.47 -10.32
CA LEU A 241 14.49 -13.68 -11.55
C LEU A 241 15.91 -13.10 -11.62
N THR A 242 16.40 -12.52 -10.53
CA THR A 242 17.78 -12.00 -10.40
C THR A 242 18.83 -13.11 -10.56
N ALA A 243 18.51 -14.35 -10.18
CA ALA A 243 19.37 -15.50 -10.43
C ALA A 243 19.54 -15.85 -11.92
N LEU A 244 18.56 -15.53 -12.78
CA LEU A 244 18.66 -15.76 -14.24
C LEU A 244 19.63 -14.79 -14.91
N THR A 245 19.71 -13.55 -14.42
CA THR A 245 20.48 -12.46 -15.02
C THR A 245 21.89 -12.33 -14.46
N LYS A 246 22.16 -12.89 -13.29
CA LYS A 246 23.44 -12.75 -12.56
C LYS A 246 24.66 -12.98 -13.45
N ASP A 247 24.68 -14.11 -14.16
CA ASP A 247 25.83 -14.61 -14.91
C ASP A 247 25.68 -14.45 -16.44
N VAL A 248 24.81 -13.52 -16.90
CA VAL A 248 24.67 -13.23 -18.35
C VAL A 248 25.96 -12.64 -18.92
N ALA A 249 26.44 -13.23 -20.02
CA ALA A 249 27.69 -12.84 -20.66
C ALA A 249 27.60 -11.50 -21.42
N GLN A 250 26.40 -11.11 -21.85
CA GLN A 250 26.13 -9.83 -22.50
C GLN A 250 25.22 -9.02 -21.59
N ARG A 251 25.62 -7.78 -21.27
CA ARG A 251 24.82 -6.84 -20.47
C ARG A 251 24.51 -5.62 -21.32
N PRO A 252 23.31 -5.50 -21.92
CA PRO A 252 23.00 -4.41 -22.83
C PRO A 252 23.11 -3.04 -22.15
N GLU A 253 23.63 -2.05 -22.87
CA GLU A 253 23.68 -0.68 -22.37
C GLU A 253 22.28 -0.04 -22.35
N VAL A 254 21.95 0.59 -21.22
CA VAL A 254 20.64 1.21 -20.98
C VAL A 254 20.79 2.64 -20.46
N PHE A 255 19.92 3.53 -20.92
CA PHE A 255 19.65 4.83 -20.29
C PHE A 255 18.14 5.04 -20.05
N SER A 256 17.80 6.03 -19.22
CA SER A 256 16.46 6.20 -18.66
C SER A 256 16.01 7.66 -18.61
N GLY A 257 14.70 7.89 -18.57
CA GLY A 257 14.09 9.22 -18.39
C GLY A 257 13.98 10.05 -19.66
N ILE A 258 13.60 11.31 -19.52
CA ILE A 258 13.41 12.31 -20.58
C ILE A 258 13.79 13.71 -20.06
N VAL A 259 13.87 14.70 -20.95
CA VAL A 259 13.92 16.12 -20.58
C VAL A 259 12.58 16.58 -20.02
N TYR A 260 12.61 17.32 -18.90
CA TYR A 260 11.50 18.06 -18.31
C TYR A 260 11.93 19.52 -18.10
N GLY A 261 11.25 20.45 -18.78
CA GLY A 261 11.77 21.82 -18.94
C GLY A 261 13.07 21.77 -19.76
N ASP A 262 14.18 22.21 -19.17
CA ASP A 262 15.52 22.15 -19.77
C ASP A 262 16.42 21.05 -19.15
N ILE A 263 15.90 20.26 -18.20
CA ILE A 263 16.69 19.31 -17.38
C ILE A 263 16.25 17.87 -17.66
N TRP A 264 17.20 17.00 -17.94
CA TRP A 264 17.01 15.55 -17.93
C TRP A 264 17.25 15.02 -16.52
N TYR A 265 16.22 14.48 -15.88
CA TYR A 265 16.33 13.84 -14.57
C TYR A 265 16.63 12.35 -14.74
N MET A 266 17.93 12.02 -14.75
CA MET A 266 18.42 10.64 -14.88
C MET A 266 18.36 9.95 -13.51
N PRO A 267 17.89 8.70 -13.37
CA PRO A 267 18.01 7.97 -12.11
C PRO A 267 19.45 7.88 -11.59
N GLY A 268 19.65 8.13 -10.31
CA GLY A 268 20.96 7.95 -9.67
C GLY A 268 21.32 6.47 -9.51
N GLY A 269 22.61 6.16 -9.47
CA GLY A 269 23.13 4.79 -9.42
C GLY A 269 22.74 4.01 -8.16
N ARG A 270 22.41 4.71 -7.07
CA ARG A 270 21.88 4.13 -5.83
C ARG A 270 20.36 4.22 -5.69
N SER A 271 19.66 4.55 -6.78
CA SER A 271 18.19 4.56 -6.81
C SER A 271 17.61 3.17 -7.03
N TRP A 272 16.36 2.98 -6.60
CA TRP A 272 15.57 1.78 -6.88
C TRP A 272 15.45 1.45 -8.38
N ALA A 273 15.45 2.48 -9.24
CA ALA A 273 15.36 2.32 -10.69
C ALA A 273 16.69 1.82 -11.29
N ALA A 274 17.83 2.28 -10.76
CA ALA A 274 19.13 1.72 -11.12
C ALA A 274 19.29 0.27 -10.62
N THR A 275 18.80 -0.05 -9.41
CA THR A 275 18.75 -1.42 -8.88
C THR A 275 17.98 -2.34 -9.82
N PHE A 276 16.76 -1.97 -10.24
CA PHE A 276 15.99 -2.74 -11.22
C PHE A 276 16.75 -3.02 -12.53
N LEU A 277 17.48 -2.05 -13.08
CA LEU A 277 18.25 -2.24 -14.31
C LEU A 277 19.47 -3.16 -14.10
N ALA A 278 20.17 -3.03 -12.96
CA ALA A 278 21.28 -3.89 -12.61
C ALA A 278 20.83 -5.35 -12.39
N ASP A 279 19.74 -5.55 -11.65
CA ASP A 279 19.16 -6.87 -11.39
C ASP A 279 18.50 -7.47 -12.65
N ALA A 280 18.05 -6.66 -13.59
CA ALA A 280 17.66 -7.10 -14.93
C ALA A 280 18.86 -7.41 -15.86
N GLY A 281 20.10 -7.36 -15.35
CA GLY A 281 21.30 -7.69 -16.12
C GLY A 281 21.70 -6.64 -17.17
N ALA A 282 21.30 -5.37 -17.00
CA ALA A 282 21.76 -4.28 -17.86
C ALA A 282 23.16 -3.76 -17.47
N ASN A 283 23.81 -3.07 -18.41
CA ASN A 283 24.83 -2.09 -18.13
C ASN A 283 24.17 -0.71 -18.07
N TYR A 284 23.71 -0.28 -16.89
CA TYR A 284 23.07 1.02 -16.75
C TYR A 284 24.11 2.15 -16.78
N LEU A 285 24.01 3.05 -17.76
CA LEU A 285 25.06 4.05 -18.04
C LEU A 285 25.31 5.06 -16.90
N TRP A 286 24.42 5.19 -15.91
CA TRP A 286 24.65 6.01 -14.71
C TRP A 286 24.72 5.20 -13.40
N GLY A 287 24.89 3.87 -13.47
CA GLY A 287 24.92 2.97 -12.31
C GLY A 287 25.99 3.27 -11.25
N GLU A 288 27.11 3.88 -11.65
CA GLU A 288 28.21 4.27 -10.75
C GLU A 288 28.00 5.61 -10.01
N THR A 289 26.87 6.29 -10.25
CA THR A 289 26.58 7.57 -9.57
C THR A 289 26.11 7.36 -8.12
N ALA A 290 26.45 8.29 -7.23
CA ALA A 290 26.30 8.12 -5.78
C ALA A 290 24.91 8.49 -5.25
N GLU A 291 24.11 9.15 -6.09
CA GLU A 291 22.78 9.67 -5.82
C GLU A 291 21.75 8.53 -5.72
N SER A 292 20.85 8.64 -4.73
CA SER A 292 19.70 7.74 -4.56
C SER A 292 18.41 8.26 -5.20
N GLY A 293 18.34 9.57 -5.48
CA GLY A 293 17.28 10.22 -6.23
C GLY A 293 17.62 10.33 -7.72
N SER A 294 17.48 11.52 -8.29
CA SER A 294 17.81 11.83 -9.69
C SER A 294 19.06 12.70 -9.81
N VAL A 295 19.86 12.44 -10.84
CA VAL A 295 20.96 13.28 -11.31
C VAL A 295 20.43 14.25 -12.38
N PRO A 296 20.46 15.57 -12.16
CA PRO A 296 20.06 16.55 -13.18
C PRO A 296 21.16 16.73 -14.23
N LEU A 297 20.81 16.59 -15.51
CA LEU A 297 21.73 16.66 -16.65
C LEU A 297 21.14 17.50 -17.79
N SER A 298 21.99 18.05 -18.66
CA SER A 298 21.55 18.57 -19.96
C SER A 298 21.37 17.43 -20.97
N LEU A 299 20.57 17.66 -22.03
CA LEU A 299 20.40 16.68 -23.11
C LEU A 299 21.75 16.37 -23.80
N GLU A 300 22.65 17.34 -23.91
CA GLU A 300 23.98 17.17 -24.51
C GLU A 300 24.87 16.26 -23.66
N GLN A 301 24.80 16.36 -22.33
CA GLN A 301 25.51 15.46 -21.41
C GLN A 301 24.99 14.02 -21.51
N VAL A 302 23.67 13.85 -21.62
CA VAL A 302 23.06 12.52 -21.83
C VAL A 302 23.43 11.98 -23.21
N PHE A 303 23.32 12.80 -24.26
CA PHE A 303 23.66 12.44 -25.62
C PHE A 303 25.11 11.99 -25.77
N ALA A 304 26.07 12.73 -25.18
CA ALA A 304 27.49 12.41 -25.22
C ALA A 304 27.84 11.03 -24.63
N LYS A 305 27.01 10.47 -23.74
CA LYS A 305 27.23 9.16 -23.11
C LYS A 305 26.33 8.05 -23.68
N ALA A 306 25.10 8.38 -24.07
CA ALA A 306 24.07 7.40 -24.42
C ALA A 306 23.69 7.35 -25.91
N HIS A 307 24.34 8.12 -26.79
CA HIS A 307 24.07 8.17 -28.24
C HIS A 307 23.95 6.77 -28.87
N ASP A 308 24.92 5.90 -28.60
CA ASP A 308 25.06 4.56 -29.16
C ASP A 308 24.43 3.44 -28.32
N ALA A 309 23.76 3.80 -27.21
CA ALA A 309 23.09 2.85 -26.34
C ALA A 309 21.91 2.18 -27.08
N PRO A 310 21.82 0.83 -27.05
CA PRO A 310 20.77 0.09 -27.73
C PRO A 310 19.39 0.26 -27.09
N PHE A 311 19.27 0.51 -25.78
CA PHE A 311 17.99 0.55 -25.07
C PHE A 311 17.73 1.87 -24.33
N TRP A 312 16.51 2.39 -24.46
CA TRP A 312 16.00 3.55 -23.73
C TRP A 312 14.73 3.17 -22.98
N ILE A 313 14.77 3.21 -21.64
CA ILE A 313 13.69 2.74 -20.76
C ILE A 313 13.07 3.92 -19.99
N ASN A 314 11.85 3.75 -19.48
CA ASN A 314 11.12 4.74 -18.68
C ASN A 314 10.93 6.11 -19.37
N THR A 315 10.48 6.11 -20.62
CA THR A 315 10.23 7.35 -21.38
C THR A 315 8.90 8.02 -21.03
N ALA A 316 8.66 8.27 -19.73
CA ALA A 316 7.43 8.85 -19.19
C ALA A 316 6.15 8.26 -19.81
N ASP A 317 5.17 9.11 -20.14
CA ASP A 317 3.85 8.79 -20.69
C ASP A 317 3.74 8.90 -22.22
N PHE A 318 4.87 8.92 -22.94
CA PHE A 318 4.85 8.96 -24.40
C PHE A 318 4.23 7.69 -25.00
N SER A 319 3.33 7.87 -25.98
CA SER A 319 2.56 6.77 -26.59
C SER A 319 3.17 6.15 -27.85
N SER A 320 4.15 6.83 -28.48
CA SER A 320 4.79 6.40 -29.75
C SER A 320 6.15 7.07 -29.95
N LEU A 321 6.98 6.52 -30.85
CA LEU A 321 8.27 7.14 -31.20
C LEU A 321 8.10 8.52 -31.85
N GLN A 322 6.98 8.76 -32.55
CA GLN A 322 6.59 10.06 -33.08
C GLN A 322 6.23 11.06 -31.97
N ALA A 323 5.59 10.61 -30.89
CA ALA A 323 5.27 11.49 -29.76
C ALA A 323 6.55 11.98 -29.05
N ILE A 324 7.52 11.09 -28.83
CA ILE A 324 8.87 11.47 -28.35
C ILE A 324 9.52 12.47 -29.32
N ALA A 325 9.59 12.12 -30.61
CA ALA A 325 10.23 12.95 -31.62
C ALA A 325 9.60 14.35 -31.77
N ALA A 326 8.29 14.49 -31.53
CA ALA A 326 7.59 15.76 -31.55
C ALA A 326 7.83 16.61 -30.30
N ALA A 327 8.22 16.00 -29.18
CA ALA A 327 8.63 16.73 -27.97
C ALA A 327 10.07 17.26 -28.09
N ASP A 328 10.99 16.48 -28.68
CA ASP A 328 12.31 16.97 -29.09
C ASP A 328 12.86 16.18 -30.29
N GLU A 329 13.07 16.87 -31.41
CA GLU A 329 13.65 16.31 -32.64
C GLU A 329 15.06 15.73 -32.41
N ARG A 330 15.81 16.23 -31.41
CA ARG A 330 17.14 15.72 -31.04
C ARG A 330 17.07 14.26 -30.58
N TYR A 331 15.94 13.79 -30.04
CA TYR A 331 15.77 12.40 -29.62
C TYR A 331 15.92 11.38 -30.78
N LYS A 332 15.65 11.78 -32.03
CA LYS A 332 15.85 10.93 -33.22
C LYS A 332 17.31 10.50 -33.43
N ARG A 333 18.25 11.17 -32.77
CA ARG A 333 19.68 10.90 -32.85
C ARG A 333 20.13 9.74 -31.96
N PHE A 334 19.33 9.28 -31.00
CA PHE A 334 19.70 8.10 -30.20
C PHE A 334 19.52 6.80 -31.00
N ARG A 335 20.50 5.90 -30.93
CA ARG A 335 20.42 4.57 -31.55
C ARG A 335 19.18 3.80 -31.11
N ALA A 336 18.85 3.83 -29.82
CA ALA A 336 17.63 3.24 -29.27
C ALA A 336 16.37 3.69 -30.02
N TRP A 337 16.22 4.99 -30.32
CA TRP A 337 15.09 5.52 -31.08
C TRP A 337 15.09 5.00 -32.52
N GLN A 338 16.24 5.01 -33.19
CA GLN A 338 16.38 4.55 -34.59
C GLN A 338 16.07 3.04 -34.73
N GLN A 339 16.49 2.24 -33.75
CA GLN A 339 16.24 0.80 -33.68
C GLN A 339 14.83 0.48 -33.11
N GLY A 340 14.12 1.49 -32.60
CA GLY A 340 12.80 1.37 -31.98
C GLY A 340 12.81 0.71 -30.59
N GLN A 341 13.97 0.58 -29.97
CA GLN A 341 14.19 -0.05 -28.66
C GLN A 341 13.95 0.98 -27.53
N VAL A 342 12.78 1.61 -27.56
CA VAL A 342 12.35 2.64 -26.61
C VAL A 342 11.12 2.15 -25.88
N TYR A 343 11.13 2.20 -24.55
CA TYR A 343 10.14 1.57 -23.70
C TYR A 343 9.60 2.52 -22.63
N THR A 344 8.29 2.43 -22.42
CA THR A 344 7.52 3.18 -21.42
C THR A 344 6.78 2.19 -20.51
N TYR A 345 6.48 2.60 -19.28
CA TYR A 345 5.71 1.84 -18.28
C TYR A 345 4.18 2.11 -18.35
N ILE A 346 3.67 2.65 -19.47
CA ILE A 346 2.24 2.93 -19.68
C ILE A 346 1.49 1.82 -20.45
N ASN A 347 1.85 0.55 -20.29
CA ASN A 347 1.11 -0.54 -20.94
C ASN A 347 -0.31 -0.67 -20.39
N LYS A 348 -0.50 -0.36 -19.10
CA LYS A 348 -1.78 -0.43 -18.39
C LYS A 348 -2.15 0.93 -17.80
N ILE A 349 -2.88 1.71 -18.60
CA ILE A 349 -3.51 2.98 -18.21
C ILE A 349 -5.03 2.79 -18.18
N SER A 350 -5.68 3.22 -17.10
CA SER A 350 -7.15 3.18 -16.99
C SER A 350 -7.80 4.26 -17.87
N PRO A 351 -9.08 4.14 -18.24
CA PRO A 351 -9.79 5.18 -18.99
C PRO A 351 -9.83 6.56 -18.33
N THR A 352 -9.58 6.62 -17.01
CA THR A 352 -9.53 7.85 -16.21
C THR A 352 -8.12 8.41 -16.02
N GLY A 353 -7.08 7.78 -16.58
CA GLY A 353 -5.69 8.24 -16.54
C GLY A 353 -4.82 7.63 -15.44
N GLY A 354 -5.36 6.73 -14.61
CA GLY A 354 -4.59 5.96 -13.63
C GLY A 354 -3.57 5.03 -14.29
N ASN A 355 -2.39 4.91 -13.71
CA ASN A 355 -1.30 4.09 -14.24
C ASN A 355 -0.99 2.92 -13.30
N GLU A 356 -1.19 1.69 -13.77
CA GLU A 356 -1.06 0.49 -12.94
C GLU A 356 0.40 0.24 -12.50
N TYR A 357 1.40 0.76 -13.23
CA TYR A 357 2.78 0.75 -12.76
C TYR A 357 3.01 1.67 -11.54
N LEU A 358 2.37 2.83 -11.52
CA LEU A 358 2.50 3.80 -10.42
C LEU A 358 1.67 3.42 -9.19
N GLU A 359 0.67 2.56 -9.35
CA GLU A 359 -0.08 1.97 -8.23
C GLU A 359 0.55 0.64 -7.78
N LEU A 360 0.54 -0.39 -8.64
CA LEU A 360 0.91 -1.76 -8.30
C LEU A 360 2.41 -2.06 -8.45
N GLY A 361 3.11 -1.39 -9.38
CA GLY A 361 4.49 -1.72 -9.74
C GLY A 361 5.48 -1.65 -8.57
N TYR A 362 5.31 -0.68 -7.66
CA TYR A 362 6.13 -0.56 -6.44
C TYR A 362 5.88 -1.67 -5.41
N ALA A 363 4.65 -2.19 -5.36
CA ALA A 363 4.28 -3.31 -4.49
C ALA A 363 4.58 -4.69 -5.12
N ARG A 364 4.79 -4.75 -6.44
CA ARG A 364 5.12 -5.96 -7.22
C ARG A 364 6.42 -5.80 -8.03
N PRO A 365 7.57 -5.58 -7.34
CA PRO A 365 8.86 -5.44 -7.99
C PRO A 365 9.27 -6.71 -8.77
N ASP A 366 8.76 -7.87 -8.40
CA ASP A 366 8.93 -9.14 -9.11
C ASP A 366 8.28 -9.15 -10.51
N MET A 367 7.22 -8.38 -10.72
CA MET A 367 6.58 -8.20 -12.03
C MET A 367 7.32 -7.15 -12.87
N VAL A 368 7.75 -6.05 -12.25
CA VAL A 368 8.58 -5.01 -12.88
C VAL A 368 9.91 -5.59 -13.38
N LEU A 369 10.58 -6.40 -12.55
CA LEU A 369 11.84 -7.06 -12.92
C LEU A 369 11.64 -8.04 -14.08
N ALA A 370 10.56 -8.84 -14.09
CA ALA A 370 10.27 -9.78 -15.17
C ALA A 370 10.10 -9.08 -16.54
N ASP A 371 9.43 -7.92 -16.57
CA ASP A 371 9.31 -7.10 -17.79
C ASP A 371 10.68 -6.60 -18.28
N LEU A 372 11.51 -6.07 -17.37
CA LEU A 372 12.83 -5.55 -17.73
C LEU A 372 13.76 -6.66 -18.22
N ILE A 373 13.75 -7.83 -17.59
CA ILE A 373 14.46 -9.02 -18.07
C ILE A 373 13.94 -9.42 -19.47
N LYS A 374 12.63 -9.40 -19.69
CA LYS A 374 12.05 -9.73 -21.00
C LYS A 374 12.47 -8.75 -22.11
N ILE A 375 12.66 -7.47 -21.78
CA ILE A 375 13.12 -6.44 -22.72
C ILE A 375 14.61 -6.65 -23.08
N LEU A 376 15.44 -6.93 -22.08
CA LEU A 376 16.90 -6.93 -22.21
C LEU A 376 17.48 -8.29 -22.62
N HIS A 377 16.86 -9.38 -22.16
CA HIS A 377 17.27 -10.78 -22.35
C HIS A 377 16.03 -11.64 -22.70
N PRO A 378 15.39 -11.41 -23.87
CA PRO A 378 14.10 -12.01 -24.22
C PRO A 378 14.09 -13.55 -24.27
N GLU A 379 15.27 -14.17 -24.39
CA GLU A 379 15.53 -15.61 -24.37
C GLU A 379 15.50 -16.24 -22.97
N LEU A 380 15.73 -15.47 -21.90
CA LEU A 380 15.62 -15.97 -20.52
C LEU A 380 14.16 -16.17 -20.11
N LEU A 381 13.25 -15.33 -20.63
CA LEU A 381 11.82 -15.36 -20.35
C LEU A 381 11.00 -15.47 -21.65
N PRO A 382 11.15 -16.55 -22.45
CA PRO A 382 10.58 -16.61 -23.81
C PRO A 382 9.05 -16.50 -23.81
N LYS A 383 8.39 -16.98 -22.75
CA LYS A 383 6.92 -16.98 -22.57
C LYS A 383 6.37 -15.81 -21.73
N HIS A 384 7.21 -14.91 -21.22
CA HIS A 384 6.74 -13.74 -20.47
C HIS A 384 6.22 -12.68 -21.43
N GLU A 385 5.01 -12.19 -21.19
CA GLU A 385 4.41 -11.04 -21.88
C GLU A 385 4.59 -9.80 -21.00
N LEU A 386 4.91 -8.66 -21.61
CA LEU A 386 5.15 -7.43 -20.84
C LEU A 386 3.85 -6.97 -20.17
N TYR A 387 3.91 -6.76 -18.86
CA TYR A 387 2.76 -6.38 -18.05
C TYR A 387 2.65 -4.86 -17.93
N PHE A 388 3.65 -4.21 -17.34
CA PHE A 388 3.69 -2.75 -17.15
C PHE A 388 4.34 -2.03 -18.33
N TYR A 389 5.36 -2.64 -18.93
CA TYR A 389 6.12 -2.01 -20.01
C TYR A 389 5.51 -2.27 -21.39
N LYS A 390 5.71 -1.32 -22.30
CA LYS A 390 5.54 -1.55 -23.74
C LYS A 390 6.63 -0.86 -24.54
N GLN A 391 6.98 -1.49 -25.65
CA GLN A 391 7.79 -0.87 -26.70
C GLN A 391 6.97 0.22 -27.38
N LEU A 392 7.58 1.37 -27.66
CA LEU A 392 6.91 2.43 -28.40
C LEU A 392 6.73 2.04 -29.87
N PRO A 393 5.49 2.07 -30.40
CA PRO A 393 5.25 1.74 -31.79
C PRO A 393 5.87 2.80 -32.72
N LYS A 394 6.26 2.33 -33.92
CA LYS A 394 6.79 3.16 -35.01
C LYS A 394 5.72 3.98 -35.76
N ASN A 395 4.44 3.75 -35.49
CA ASN A 395 3.29 4.45 -36.05
C ASN A 395 2.24 4.66 -34.94
N LYS A 396 1.29 5.58 -35.14
CA LYS A 396 0.12 5.77 -34.27
C LYS A 396 -0.95 4.71 -34.54
#